data_AF-X1LK31-F1
#
_entry.id   AF-X1LK31-F1
#
_cell.length_a   1.000
_cell.length_b   1.000
_cell.length_c   1.000
_cell.angle_alpha   90.00
_cell.angle_beta   90.00
_cell.angle_gamma   90.00
#
_symmetry.space_group_name_H-M   'P 1'
#
loop_
_entity.id
_entity.type
_entity.pdbx_description
1 polymer ?
#
loop_
_entity_poly.entity_id
_entity_poly.type
_entity_poly.pdbx_seq_one_letter_code
_entity_poly.pdbx_strand_id
1 'polypeptide(L)'
;LPENRLFLIILAALIGIIPESGPHLVFLTLYSQGLIPFSVLLVSSLSQDGHGLLPLLSYSVKDTIKVQIFTTIFSLLVGIILYLIGI
;
A
#
# COMPACT_ATOMS: atom_id res chain seq x y z
N LEU A 1 19.98 5.08 -2.32
CA LEU A 1 18.69 5.07 -3.07
C LEU A 1 18.16 3.65 -3.36
N PRO A 2 18.93 2.70 -3.94
CA PRO A 2 18.42 1.33 -4.16
C PRO A 2 18.17 0.56 -2.85
N GLU A 3 19.03 0.70 -1.83
CA GLU A 3 18.87 0.00 -0.53
C GLU A 3 17.57 0.37 0.22
N ASN A 4 16.96 1.53 -0.07
CA ASN A 4 15.75 1.97 0.63
C ASN A 4 14.45 1.57 -0.10
N ARG A 5 14.51 1.01 -1.31
CA ARG A 5 13.29 0.73 -2.09
C ARG A 5 12.44 -0.37 -1.46
N LEU A 6 13.07 -1.42 -0.96
CA LEU A 6 12.39 -2.53 -0.30
C LEU A 6 11.76 -2.06 1.01
N PHE A 7 12.45 -1.20 1.76
CA PHE A 7 11.89 -0.52 2.93
C PHE A 7 10.68 0.35 2.56
N LEU A 8 10.75 1.13 1.48
CA LEU A 8 9.63 1.95 1.00
C LEU A 8 8.43 1.12 0.55
N ILE A 9 8.65 -0.07 -0.05
CA ILE A 9 7.57 -1.02 -0.37
C ILE A 9 6.87 -1.48 0.91
N ILE A 10 7.64 -1.90 1.92
CA ILE A 10 7.08 -2.33 3.20
C ILE A 10 6.32 -1.18 3.87
N LEU A 11 6.92 0.02 3.88
CA LEU A 11 6.30 1.22 4.44
C LEU A 11 5.00 1.59 3.71
N ALA A 12 4.98 1.53 2.38
CA ALA A 12 3.79 1.80 1.58
C ALA A 12 2.64 0.84 1.92
N ALA A 13 2.94 -0.46 2.08
CA ALA A 13 1.94 -1.45 2.47
C ALA A 13 1.39 -1.21 3.88
N LEU A 14 2.27 -0.85 4.83
CA LEU A 14 1.87 -0.56 6.21
C LEU A 14 1.04 0.71 6.32
N ILE A 15 1.39 1.75 5.57
CA ILE A 15 0.62 3.00 5.55
C ILE A 15 -0.77 2.77 4.94
N GLY A 16 -0.90 1.87 3.96
CA GLY A 16 -2.20 1.46 3.39
C GLY A 16 -3.18 0.84 4.39
N ILE A 17 -2.72 0.43 5.59
CA ILE A 17 -3.58 -0.05 6.67
C ILE A 17 -4.48 1.05 7.24
N ILE A 18 -4.08 2.32 7.08
CA ILE A 18 -4.88 3.45 7.52
C ILE A 18 -6.10 3.55 6.56
N PRO A 19 -7.35 3.42 7.05
CA PRO A 19 -8.55 3.40 6.21
C PRO A 19 -8.94 4.83 5.75
N GLU A 20 -8.04 5.48 5.02
CA GLU A 20 -8.15 6.86 4.56
C GLU A 20 -7.33 7.05 3.27
N SER A 21 -7.75 7.98 2.41
CA SER A 21 -7.07 8.27 1.14
C SER A 21 -5.89 9.25 1.27
N GLY A 22 -5.85 10.07 2.33
CA GLY A 22 -4.81 11.08 2.55
C GLY A 22 -3.38 10.52 2.52
N PRO A 23 -3.04 9.47 3.27
CA PRO A 23 -1.69 8.90 3.28
C PRO A 23 -1.23 8.41 1.91
N HIS A 24 -2.14 7.91 1.07
CA HIS A 24 -1.83 7.48 -0.30
C HIS A 24 -1.42 8.65 -1.21
N LEU A 25 -1.99 9.85 -1.02
CA LEU A 25 -1.65 11.03 -1.82
C LEU A 25 -0.18 11.45 -1.66
N VAL A 26 0.45 11.12 -0.52
CA VAL A 26 1.89 11.33 -0.31
C VAL A 26 2.68 10.51 -1.33
N PHE A 27 2.35 9.23 -1.51
CA PHE A 27 3.01 8.36 -2.50
C PHE A 27 2.74 8.81 -3.92
N LEU A 28 1.51 9.21 -4.25
CA LEU A 28 1.17 9.77 -5.55
C LEU A 28 2.03 11.00 -5.88
N THR A 29 2.17 11.91 -4.91
CA THR A 29 2.98 13.12 -5.06
C THR A 29 4.46 12.77 -5.25
N LEU A 30 5.02 11.91 -4.39
CA LEU A 30 6.41 11.45 -4.50
C LEU A 30 6.68 10.78 -5.84
N TYR A 31 5.75 9.98 -6.36
CA TYR A 31 5.87 9.34 -7.67
C TYR A 31 5.82 10.37 -8.79
N SER A 32 4.90 11.33 -8.74
CA SER A 32 4.80 12.40 -9.74
C SER A 32 6.06 13.28 -9.82
N GLN A 33 6.81 13.38 -8.72
CA GLN A 33 8.09 14.08 -8.63
C GLN A 33 9.29 13.20 -9.00
N GLY A 34 9.06 11.93 -9.35
CA GLY A 34 10.12 10.97 -9.69
C GLY A 34 10.96 10.50 -8.49
N LEU A 35 10.48 10.69 -7.26
CA LEU A 35 11.23 10.37 -6.03
C LEU A 35 11.09 8.90 -5.61
N ILE A 36 10.00 8.23 -6.01
CA ILE A 36 9.78 6.80 -5.76
C ILE A 36 9.46 6.05 -7.06
N PRO A 37 9.79 4.75 -7.16
CA PRO A 37 9.47 3.95 -8.34
C PRO A 37 7.99 3.56 -8.38
N PHE A 38 7.55 3.04 -9.54
CA PHE A 38 6.16 2.62 -9.75
C PHE A 38 5.74 1.50 -8.78
N SER A 39 6.64 0.55 -8.48
CA SER A 39 6.37 -0.51 -7.50
C SER A 39 5.93 0.03 -6.13
N VAL A 40 6.54 1.11 -5.63
CA VAL A 40 6.14 1.71 -4.33
C VAL A 40 4.76 2.37 -4.43
N LEU A 41 4.50 3.11 -5.52
CA LEU A 41 3.17 3.70 -5.75
C LEU A 41 2.11 2.59 -5.80
N LEU A 42 2.34 1.54 -6.59
CA LEU A 42 1.39 0.46 -6.78
C LEU A 42 1.10 -0.29 -5.47
N VAL A 43 2.12 -0.54 -4.65
CA VAL A 43 1.94 -1.15 -3.32
C VAL A 43 1.04 -0.29 -2.45
N SER A 44 1.25 1.04 -2.43
CA SER A 44 0.37 1.94 -1.70
C SER A 44 -1.07 1.87 -2.23
N SER A 45 -1.26 1.83 -3.56
CA SER A 45 -2.58 1.76 -4.19
C SER A 45 -3.33 0.46 -3.88
N LEU A 46 -2.63 -0.67 -3.83
CA LEU A 46 -3.22 -1.99 -3.58
C LEU A 46 -3.49 -2.27 -2.10
N SER A 47 -2.70 -1.69 -1.20
CA SER A 47 -2.85 -1.89 0.25
C SER A 47 -3.93 -1.00 0.87
N GLN A 48 -4.25 0.14 0.24
CA GLN A 48 -5.28 1.05 0.74
C GLN A 48 -6.68 0.64 0.28
N ASP A 49 -7.49 0.21 1.23
CA ASP A 49 -8.92 -0.08 1.00
C ASP A 49 -9.80 1.18 1.12
N GLY A 50 -9.22 2.30 1.56
CA GLY A 50 -9.84 3.61 1.66
C GLY A 50 -11.13 3.61 2.48
N HIS A 51 -12.12 4.40 2.03
CA HIS A 51 -13.41 4.50 2.71
C HIS A 51 -14.27 3.24 2.61
N GLY A 52 -13.92 2.28 1.74
CA GLY A 52 -14.62 0.99 1.65
C GLY A 52 -14.48 0.15 2.91
N LEU A 53 -13.39 0.34 3.66
CA LEU A 53 -13.14 -0.39 4.91
C LEU A 53 -13.96 0.15 6.09
N LEU A 54 -14.42 1.42 6.05
CA LEU A 54 -15.13 2.06 7.18
C LEU A 54 -16.51 1.44 7.47
N PRO A 55 -17.37 1.19 6.45
CA PRO A 55 -18.61 0.43 6.68
C PRO A 55 -18.35 -0.97 7.20
N LEU A 56 -17.34 -1.66 6.68
CA LEU A 56 -16.99 -3.01 7.13
C LEU A 56 -16.50 -2.99 8.59
N LEU A 57 -15.73 -1.96 8.98
CA LEU A 57 -15.28 -1.75 10.36
C LEU A 57 -16.46 -1.55 11.31
N SER A 58 -17.48 -0.82 10.87
CA SER A 58 -18.70 -0.62 11.65
C SER A 58 -19.53 -1.91 11.82
N TYR A 59 -19.49 -2.81 10.83
CA TYR A 59 -20.26 -4.06 10.84
C TYR A 59 -19.52 -5.21 11.55
N SER A 60 -18.25 -5.43 11.21
CA SER A 60 -17.42 -6.54 11.71
C SER A 60 -15.94 -6.18 11.70
N VAL A 61 -15.40 -5.89 12.89
CA VAL A 61 -13.96 -5.68 13.10
C VAL A 61 -13.15 -6.91 12.65
N LYS A 62 -13.68 -8.12 12.88
CA LYS A 62 -12.99 -9.36 12.49
C LYS A 62 -12.82 -9.45 10.98
N ASP A 63 -13.86 -9.14 10.22
CA ASP A 63 -13.79 -9.24 8.76
C ASP A 63 -13.00 -8.09 8.16
N THR A 64 -13.05 -6.92 8.79
CA THR A 64 -12.17 -5.78 8.48
C THR A 64 -10.70 -6.15 8.58
N ILE A 65 -10.29 -6.79 9.68
CA ILE A 65 -8.91 -7.25 9.86
C ILE A 65 -8.54 -8.29 8.81
N LYS A 66 -9.43 -9.24 8.48
CA LYS A 66 -9.16 -10.26 7.45
C LYS A 66 -8.95 -9.63 6.08
N VAL A 67 -9.81 -8.70 5.68
CA VAL A 67 -9.69 -7.97 4.40
C VAL A 67 -8.38 -7.20 4.38
N GLN A 68 -8.08 -6.44 5.45
CA GLN A 68 -6.85 -5.66 5.53
C GLN A 68 -5.59 -6.53 5.46
N ILE A 69 -5.57 -7.68 6.14
CA ILE A 69 -4.44 -8.62 6.06
C ILE A 69 -4.30 -9.15 4.63
N PHE A 70 -5.41 -9.51 3.99
CA PHE A 70 -5.40 -10.01 2.62
C PHE A 70 -4.86 -8.97 1.63
N THR A 71 -5.36 -7.73 1.67
CA THR A 71 -4.96 -6.65 0.75
C THR A 71 -3.51 -6.21 1.01
N THR A 72 -3.09 -6.14 2.27
CA THR A 72 -1.70 -5.85 2.65
C THR A 72 -0.74 -6.92 2.14
N ILE A 73 -1.03 -8.21 2.37
CA ILE A 73 -0.17 -9.31 1.89
C ILE A 73 -0.14 -9.34 0.36
N PHE A 74 -1.30 -9.19 -0.29
CA PHE A 74 -1.39 -9.17 -1.75
C PHE A 74 -0.56 -8.04 -2.34
N SER A 75 -0.65 -6.83 -1.78
CA SER A 75 0.14 -5.67 -2.23
C SER A 75 1.64 -5.91 -2.11
N LEU A 76 2.11 -6.48 -0.99
CA LEU A 76 3.51 -6.80 -0.77
C LEU A 76 4.03 -7.85 -1.76
N LEU A 77 3.25 -8.91 -2.02
CA LEU A 77 3.62 -9.92 -3.00
C LEU A 77 3.81 -9.30 -4.39
N VAL A 78 2.83 -8.51 -4.85
CA VAL A 78 2.90 -7.83 -6.15
C VAL A 78 4.08 -6.86 -6.18
N GLY A 79 4.25 -6.03 -5.15
CA GLY A 79 5.33 -5.05 -5.06
C GLY A 79 6.72 -5.66 -5.07
N ILE A 80 6.93 -6.73 -4.32
CA ILE A 80 8.22 -7.45 -4.28
C ILE A 80 8.50 -8.10 -5.64
N ILE A 81 7.50 -8.71 -6.30
CA ILE A 81 7.69 -9.28 -7.63
C ILE A 81 8.11 -8.19 -8.62
N LEU A 82 7.43 -7.05 -8.65
CA LEU A 82 7.77 -5.93 -9.53
C LEU A 82 9.18 -5.39 -9.24
N TYR A 83 9.52 -5.23 -7.97
CA TYR A 83 10.85 -4.82 -7.54
C TYR A 83 11.94 -5.77 -8.05
N LEU A 84 11.71 -7.10 -7.95
CA LEU A 84 12.67 -8.12 -8.40
C LEU A 84 12.88 -8.10 -9.92
N ILE A 85 11.88 -7.72 -10.71
CA ILE A 85 11.99 -7.57 -12.17
C ILE A 85 12.39 -6.16 -12.62
N GLY A 86 12.72 -5.27 -11.68
CA GLY A 86 13.28 -3.94 -11.96
C GLY A 86 12.24 -2.84 -12.25
N ILE A 87 10.98 -3.06 -11.88
CA ILE A 87 9.85 -2.12 -12.04
C ILE A 87 9.56 -1.40 -10.70
#